data_AF-A0A2Z3GY45-F1
#
_entry.id   AF-A0A2Z3GY45-F1
#
_cell.length_a   1.000
_cell.length_b   1.000
_cell.length_c   1.000
_cell.angle_alpha   90.00
_cell.angle_beta   90.00
_cell.angle_gamma   90.00
#
_symmetry.space_group_name_H-M   'P 1'
#
loop_
_entity.id
_entity.type
_entity.pdbx_description
1 polymer ?
#
loop_
_entity_poly.entity_id
_entity_poly.type
_entity_poly.pdbx_seq_one_letter_code
_entity_poly.pdbx_strand_id
1 'polypeptide(L)'
;MAQSSRWCTSRCSSGPNPALHLTPPADSERIAARDLAVQVSCSFGGGRTRQMAVRQAAEDFVARATAAGQVGRPATAEEIAALQVAFGDRYPAWLTELWQSLPLCGLRLGWRSDAFKPWEGPWWLVWPTPAEAVGRLKFLLTENALAAGYLLVALDGSSGADPYYIQAGGDDPPLVRLYHDGEQLQPDDITPVAPSLSAFLRVAEVRPLTDEEAEALMLNDAEPGAAPDTAI
;
A
#
# COMPACT_ATOMS: atom_id res chain seq x y z
N MET A 1 -48.08 -42.64 14.53
CA MET A 1 -48.26 -41.38 13.77
C MET A 1 -47.15 -41.39 12.71
N ALA A 2 -47.33 -41.82 11.45
CA ALA A 2 -48.12 -41.20 10.35
C ALA A 2 -47.87 -39.68 10.31
N GLN A 3 -47.36 -39.02 9.26
CA GLN A 3 -47.29 -39.25 7.80
C GLN A 3 -46.01 -38.53 7.25
N SER A 4 -45.23 -39.09 6.32
CA SER A 4 -45.26 -38.86 4.84
C SER A 4 -45.38 -37.37 4.44
N SER A 5 -44.44 -36.75 3.72
CA SER A 5 -44.20 -36.93 2.26
C SER A 5 -42.87 -36.24 1.87
N ARG A 6 -41.88 -36.89 1.21
CA ARG A 6 -41.61 -36.98 -0.27
C ARG A 6 -41.92 -35.68 -1.03
N TRP A 7 -41.01 -35.12 -1.83
CA TRP A 7 -40.65 -35.42 -3.24
C TRP A 7 -39.46 -34.48 -3.60
N CYS A 8 -38.62 -34.58 -4.63
CA CYS A 8 -38.25 -35.57 -5.64
C CYS A 8 -36.90 -35.08 -6.20
N THR A 9 -35.96 -35.99 -6.41
CA THR A 9 -34.78 -35.79 -7.27
C THR A 9 -35.22 -35.75 -8.74
N SER A 10 -34.70 -34.78 -9.50
CA SER A 10 -34.69 -34.82 -10.97
C SER A 10 -33.24 -34.79 -11.44
N ARG A 11 -32.86 -35.86 -12.14
CA ARG A 11 -31.63 -36.02 -12.90
C ARG A 11 -32.05 -36.13 -14.37
N CYS A 12 -31.12 -35.79 -15.26
CA CYS A 12 -31.09 -36.12 -16.69
C CYS A 12 -31.85 -35.20 -17.64
N SER A 13 -31.10 -34.49 -18.48
CA SER A 13 -31.12 -34.77 -19.92
C SER A 13 -29.94 -34.10 -20.61
N SER A 14 -28.90 -34.92 -20.87
CA SER A 14 -27.97 -34.73 -21.98
C SER A 14 -28.77 -34.80 -23.29
N GLY A 15 -28.81 -33.70 -24.03
CA GLY A 15 -29.34 -33.61 -25.39
C GLY A 15 -28.71 -32.39 -26.10
N PRO A 16 -28.36 -32.47 -27.39
CA PRO A 16 -27.57 -31.46 -28.08
C PRO A 16 -28.37 -30.16 -28.28
N ASN A 17 -27.69 -29.03 -28.18
CA ASN A 17 -28.24 -27.71 -28.47
C ASN A 17 -28.69 -27.68 -29.95
N PRO A 18 -29.99 -27.49 -30.26
CA PRO A 18 -30.47 -27.51 -31.64
C PRO A 18 -29.93 -26.29 -32.39
N ALA A 19 -29.27 -26.59 -33.50
CA ALA A 19 -28.67 -25.64 -34.43
C ALA A 19 -29.60 -24.47 -34.77
N LEU A 20 -29.09 -23.26 -34.49
CA LEU A 20 -29.53 -22.03 -35.15
C LEU A 20 -29.17 -22.13 -36.64
N HIS A 21 -30.11 -22.65 -37.42
CA HIS A 21 -30.11 -22.50 -38.87
C HIS A 21 -30.34 -21.02 -39.21
N LEU A 22 -29.26 -20.29 -39.43
CA LEU A 22 -29.28 -19.03 -40.17
C LEU A 22 -28.64 -19.30 -41.53
N THR A 23 -29.47 -19.58 -42.53
CA THR A 23 -29.09 -19.47 -43.95
C THR A 23 -28.83 -17.99 -44.26
N PRO A 24 -27.63 -17.59 -44.72
CA PRO A 24 -27.37 -16.23 -45.14
C PRO A 24 -27.98 -15.97 -46.54
N PRO A 25 -28.54 -14.78 -46.80
CA PRO A 25 -28.94 -14.40 -48.16
C PRO A 25 -27.70 -14.22 -49.03
N ALA A 26 -27.81 -14.72 -50.27
CA ALA A 26 -26.86 -14.47 -51.34
C ALA A 26 -26.87 -12.99 -51.75
N ASP A 27 -25.69 -12.56 -52.20
CA ASP A 27 -25.37 -11.31 -52.90
C ASP A 27 -25.36 -10.01 -52.08
N SER A 28 -24.15 -9.56 -51.74
CA SER A 28 -23.61 -8.31 -52.29
C SER A 28 -22.16 -8.10 -51.84
N GLU A 29 -21.32 -7.86 -52.83
CA GLU A 29 -19.91 -7.49 -52.75
C GLU A 29 -19.63 -6.43 -51.67
N ARG A 30 -18.68 -6.70 -50.76
CA ARG A 30 -17.83 -5.66 -50.13
C ARG A 30 -16.64 -6.25 -49.40
N ILE A 31 -15.48 -5.74 -49.81
CA ILE A 31 -14.14 -5.90 -49.25
C ILE A 31 -14.17 -5.55 -47.75
N ALA A 32 -13.70 -6.44 -46.88
CA ALA A 32 -13.37 -6.11 -45.49
C ALA A 32 -12.31 -7.07 -44.93
N ALA A 33 -11.47 -6.51 -44.06
CA ALA A 33 -10.13 -6.94 -43.68
C ALA A 33 -10.03 -8.33 -43.03
N ARG A 34 -8.85 -8.94 -43.17
CA ARG A 34 -8.37 -10.03 -42.31
C ARG A 34 -8.12 -9.48 -40.90
N ASP A 35 -9.17 -9.39 -40.09
CA ASP A 35 -9.02 -9.23 -38.65
C ASP A 35 -9.02 -10.61 -38.00
N LEU A 36 -7.81 -11.08 -37.67
CA LEU A 36 -7.61 -12.15 -36.71
C LEU A 36 -7.98 -11.59 -35.34
N ALA A 37 -9.20 -11.85 -34.88
CA ALA A 37 -9.56 -11.66 -33.48
C ALA A 37 -8.79 -12.70 -32.64
N VAL A 38 -7.56 -12.36 -32.26
CA VAL A 38 -6.81 -13.11 -31.24
C VAL A 38 -7.42 -12.74 -29.90
N GLN A 39 -8.36 -13.56 -29.44
CA GLN A 39 -8.86 -13.49 -28.08
C GLN A 39 -7.73 -13.96 -27.14
N VAL A 40 -6.91 -13.01 -26.69
CA VAL A 40 -5.98 -13.26 -25.58
C VAL A 40 -6.81 -13.28 -24.30
N SER A 41 -7.24 -14.47 -23.88
CA SER A 41 -7.76 -14.68 -22.53
C SER A 41 -6.62 -14.46 -21.54
N CYS A 42 -6.51 -13.25 -21.00
CA CYS A 42 -5.69 -12.96 -19.82
C CYS A 42 -6.36 -13.59 -18.59
N SER A 43 -6.14 -14.88 -18.39
CA SER A 43 -6.35 -15.53 -17.10
C SER A 43 -5.14 -15.25 -16.21
N PHE A 44 -5.00 -14.03 -15.69
CA PHE A 44 -3.98 -13.69 -14.69
C PHE A 44 -4.58 -12.90 -13.53
N GLY A 45 -4.23 -13.34 -12.32
CA GLY A 45 -4.90 -13.07 -11.05
C GLY A 45 -4.97 -11.60 -10.62
N GLY A 46 -5.85 -11.35 -9.65
CA GLY A 46 -6.26 -10.04 -9.14
C GLY A 46 -5.18 -9.15 -8.51
N GLY A 47 -3.89 -9.41 -8.76
CA GLY A 47 -2.79 -8.60 -8.23
C GLY A 47 -2.67 -7.23 -8.88
N ARG A 48 -2.80 -7.13 -10.21
CA ARG A 48 -2.78 -5.83 -10.91
C ARG A 48 -3.93 -4.92 -10.45
N THR A 49 -5.11 -5.48 -10.22
CA THR A 49 -6.28 -4.72 -9.73
C THR A 49 -6.07 -4.19 -8.31
N ARG A 50 -5.38 -4.95 -7.44
CA ARG A 50 -5.07 -4.53 -6.07
C ARG A 50 -3.97 -3.46 -6.02
N GLN A 51 -2.91 -3.60 -6.82
CA GLN A 51 -1.89 -2.55 -6.96
C GLN A 51 -2.50 -1.24 -7.49
N MET A 52 -3.42 -1.33 -8.46
CA MET A 52 -4.20 -0.17 -8.94
C MET A 52 -5.04 0.46 -7.83
N ALA A 53 -5.58 -0.33 -6.89
CA ALA A 53 -6.35 0.19 -5.76
C ALA A 53 -5.46 0.95 -4.76
N VAL A 54 -4.25 0.48 -4.49
CA VAL A 54 -3.27 1.20 -3.66
C VAL A 54 -2.89 2.52 -4.32
N ARG A 55 -2.56 2.49 -5.60
CA ARG A 55 -2.19 3.70 -6.35
C ARG A 55 -3.31 4.75 -6.32
N GLN A 56 -4.53 4.35 -6.66
CA GLN A 56 -5.68 5.27 -6.64
C GLN A 56 -5.89 5.85 -5.24
N ALA A 57 -5.82 5.01 -4.20
CA ALA A 57 -5.99 5.48 -2.82
C ALA A 57 -4.88 6.45 -2.40
N ALA A 58 -3.64 6.25 -2.87
CA ALA A 58 -2.52 7.15 -2.62
C ALA A 58 -2.67 8.48 -3.37
N GLU A 59 -3.13 8.46 -4.62
CA GLU A 59 -3.44 9.66 -5.40
C GLU A 59 -4.55 10.48 -4.73
N ASP A 60 -5.64 9.83 -4.32
CA ASP A 60 -6.74 10.47 -3.58
C ASP A 60 -6.25 11.04 -2.24
N PHE A 61 -5.40 10.31 -1.53
CA PHE A 61 -4.79 10.78 -0.28
C PHE A 61 -3.92 12.03 -0.51
N VAL A 62 -3.03 12.00 -1.50
CA VAL A 62 -2.19 13.15 -1.86
C VAL A 62 -3.05 14.37 -2.19
N ALA A 63 -4.12 14.20 -2.98
CA ALA A 63 -5.03 15.29 -3.31
C ALA A 63 -5.67 15.90 -2.06
N ARG A 64 -6.12 15.07 -1.10
CA ARG A 64 -6.66 15.53 0.19
C ARG A 64 -5.58 16.25 1.03
N ALA A 65 -4.36 15.72 1.06
CA ALA A 65 -3.23 16.31 1.78
C ALA A 65 -2.86 17.70 1.25
N THR A 66 -2.75 17.83 -0.07
CA THR A 66 -2.50 19.11 -0.74
C THR A 66 -3.63 20.11 -0.50
N ALA A 67 -4.89 19.67 -0.56
CA ALA A 67 -6.04 20.54 -0.28
C ALA A 67 -6.06 21.04 1.18
N ALA A 68 -5.48 20.28 2.11
CA ALA A 68 -5.31 20.69 3.51
C ALA A 68 -4.03 21.52 3.77
N GLY A 69 -3.28 21.86 2.72
CA GLY A 69 -2.07 22.68 2.81
C GLY A 69 -0.79 21.91 3.15
N GLN A 70 -0.81 20.58 3.15
CA GLN A 70 0.42 19.80 3.28
C GLN A 70 1.19 19.79 1.95
N VAL A 71 2.51 19.76 2.04
CA VAL A 71 3.42 19.66 0.90
C VAL A 71 4.31 18.44 1.12
N GLY A 72 4.15 17.44 0.26
CA GLY A 72 5.06 16.31 0.17
C GLY A 72 5.91 16.40 -1.09
N ARG A 73 6.80 15.44 -1.27
CA ARG A 73 7.64 15.33 -2.48
C ARG A 73 7.79 13.89 -2.96
N PRO A 74 7.99 13.69 -4.28
CA PRO A 74 8.41 12.38 -4.76
C PRO A 74 9.82 12.05 -4.25
N ALA A 75 10.10 10.77 -4.14
CA ALA A 75 11.45 10.27 -3.92
C ALA A 75 12.31 10.50 -5.17
N THR A 76 13.56 10.87 -4.99
CA THR A 76 14.50 11.00 -6.09
C THR A 76 14.99 9.62 -6.56
N ALA A 77 15.53 9.55 -7.79
CA ALA A 77 16.12 8.32 -8.28
C ALA A 77 17.30 7.83 -7.42
N GLU A 78 18.09 8.75 -6.86
CA GLU A 78 19.21 8.45 -5.98
C GLU A 78 18.73 7.85 -4.65
N GLU A 79 17.69 8.41 -4.05
CA GLU A 79 17.13 7.89 -2.81
C GLU A 79 16.55 6.48 -2.99
N ILE A 80 15.91 6.22 -4.14
CA ILE A 80 15.39 4.89 -4.49
C ILE A 80 16.53 3.91 -4.75
N ALA A 81 17.60 4.33 -5.43
CA ALA A 81 18.78 3.48 -5.61
C ALA A 81 19.41 3.12 -4.26
N ALA A 82 19.52 4.07 -3.34
CA ALA A 82 20.03 3.82 -1.98
C ALA A 82 19.12 2.85 -1.21
N LEU A 83 17.80 2.99 -1.31
CA LEU A 83 16.83 2.05 -0.76
C LEU A 83 17.02 0.64 -1.32
N GLN A 84 17.15 0.51 -2.65
CA GLN A 84 17.36 -0.78 -3.31
C GLN A 84 18.68 -1.44 -2.90
N VAL A 85 19.75 -0.66 -2.73
CA VAL A 85 21.03 -1.18 -2.22
C VAL A 85 20.89 -1.69 -0.78
N ALA A 86 20.22 -0.93 0.08
CA ALA A 86 20.09 -1.28 1.50
C ALA A 86 19.16 -2.47 1.75
N PHE A 87 18.07 -2.56 1.00
CA PHE A 87 17.03 -3.57 1.22
C PHE A 87 17.09 -4.74 0.22
N GLY A 88 17.84 -4.61 -0.88
CA GLY A 88 17.87 -5.58 -1.98
C GLY A 88 16.53 -5.66 -2.70
N ASP A 89 16.21 -6.85 -3.22
CA ASP A 89 14.94 -7.12 -3.92
C ASP A 89 13.71 -7.26 -3.00
N ARG A 90 13.83 -6.85 -1.72
CA ARG A 90 12.76 -7.01 -0.72
C ARG A 90 11.67 -5.94 -0.83
N TYR A 91 11.98 -4.77 -1.38
CA TYR A 91 10.94 -3.77 -1.68
C TYR A 91 10.22 -4.12 -2.98
N PRO A 92 8.87 -4.18 -2.99
CA PRO A 92 8.14 -4.46 -4.20
C PRO A 92 8.23 -3.27 -5.16
N ALA A 93 8.40 -3.57 -6.45
CA ALA A 93 8.55 -2.56 -7.50
C ALA A 93 7.42 -1.54 -7.52
N TRP A 94 6.18 -1.96 -7.21
CA TRP A 94 5.03 -1.07 -7.15
C TRP A 94 5.17 0.01 -6.06
N LEU A 95 5.82 -0.30 -4.93
CA LEU A 95 5.99 0.66 -3.83
C LEU A 95 7.09 1.68 -4.16
N THR A 96 8.18 1.23 -4.80
CA THR A 96 9.20 2.15 -5.31
C THR A 96 8.66 3.05 -6.42
N GLU A 97 7.80 2.53 -7.31
CA GLU A 97 7.13 3.34 -8.34
C GLU A 97 6.19 4.37 -7.70
N LEU A 98 5.46 3.97 -6.65
CA LEU A 98 4.57 4.87 -5.91
C LEU A 98 5.35 6.05 -5.30
N TRP A 99 6.49 5.77 -4.67
CA TRP A 99 7.37 6.78 -4.09
C TRP A 99 7.95 7.74 -5.12
N GLN A 100 8.29 7.25 -6.32
CA GLN A 100 8.84 8.09 -7.39
C GLN A 100 7.78 8.95 -8.08
N SER A 101 6.53 8.46 -8.15
CA SER A 101 5.48 9.08 -8.96
C SER A 101 4.58 10.03 -8.17
N LEU A 102 4.46 9.84 -6.86
CA LEU A 102 3.57 10.64 -6.01
C LEU A 102 4.33 11.43 -4.95
N PRO A 103 3.88 12.64 -4.60
CA PRO A 103 4.51 13.48 -3.59
C PRO A 103 4.18 13.01 -2.17
N LEU A 104 4.54 11.77 -1.83
CA LEU A 104 4.20 11.13 -0.56
C LEU A 104 5.19 11.45 0.55
N CYS A 105 6.48 11.61 0.24
CA CYS A 105 7.51 11.79 1.27
C CYS A 105 7.23 13.05 2.09
N GLY A 106 7.21 12.91 3.42
CA GLY A 106 6.92 13.98 4.38
C GLY A 106 5.45 14.21 4.67
N LEU A 107 4.52 13.58 3.93
CA LEU A 107 3.09 13.74 4.21
C LEU A 107 2.71 13.13 5.56
N ARG A 108 1.79 13.81 6.27
CA ARG A 108 1.24 13.37 7.55
C ARG A 108 -0.16 12.79 7.37
N LEU A 109 -0.38 11.65 7.98
CA LEU A 109 -1.62 10.87 7.88
C LEU A 109 -2.07 10.46 9.28
N GLY A 110 -3.34 10.72 9.59
CA GLY A 110 -3.92 10.41 10.88
C GLY A 110 -4.64 9.06 10.89
N TRP A 111 -4.46 8.30 11.96
CA TRP A 111 -5.13 7.03 12.21
C TRP A 111 -5.85 7.04 13.57
N ARG A 112 -7.12 6.67 13.58
CA ARG A 112 -7.86 6.43 14.84
C ARG A 112 -8.03 4.95 15.07
N SER A 113 -7.79 4.54 16.31
CA SER A 113 -8.06 3.19 16.79
C SER A 113 -9.04 3.25 17.95
N ASP A 114 -10.19 2.59 17.80
CA ASP A 114 -11.14 2.41 18.89
C ASP A 114 -10.59 1.50 20.01
N ALA A 115 -9.52 0.75 19.72
CA ALA A 115 -8.91 -0.21 20.63
C ALA A 115 -7.96 0.44 21.66
N PHE A 116 -7.48 1.66 21.42
CA PHE A 116 -6.53 2.35 22.31
C PHE A 116 -7.18 3.57 22.98
N LYS A 117 -8.00 3.34 24.00
CA LYS A 117 -8.62 4.40 24.82
C LYS A 117 -7.78 4.70 26.07
N PRO A 118 -6.79 5.61 25.94
CA PRO A 118 -6.87 6.81 26.77
C PRO A 118 -6.70 8.14 26.00
N TRP A 119 -6.42 8.08 24.70
CA TRP A 119 -6.19 9.28 23.87
C TRP A 119 -7.36 9.49 22.89
N GLU A 120 -7.97 10.68 22.89
CA GLU A 120 -9.20 10.97 22.11
C GLU A 120 -8.93 11.42 20.66
N GLY A 121 -7.67 11.48 20.23
CA GLY A 121 -7.29 11.98 18.91
C GLY A 121 -6.70 10.92 17.96
N PRO A 122 -6.47 11.31 16.70
CA PRO A 122 -5.75 10.47 15.74
C PRO A 122 -4.26 10.38 16.06
N TRP A 123 -3.70 9.19 15.98
CA TRP A 123 -2.27 8.96 15.90
C TRP A 123 -1.79 9.54 14.57
N TRP A 124 -0.82 10.44 14.60
CA TRP A 124 -0.26 11.04 13.38
C TRP A 124 0.97 10.27 12.97
N LEU A 125 0.98 9.79 11.73
CA LEU A 125 2.09 9.12 11.10
C LEU A 125 2.72 10.04 10.06
N VAL A 126 3.98 9.79 9.73
CA VAL A 126 4.70 10.45 8.64
C VAL A 126 5.07 9.40 7.61
N TRP A 127 4.77 9.67 6.35
CA TRP A 127 5.29 8.89 5.24
C TRP A 127 6.77 9.22 5.04
N PRO A 128 7.72 8.30 5.31
CA PRO A 128 9.13 8.60 5.34
C PRO A 128 9.67 8.85 3.93
N THR A 129 10.77 9.57 3.88
CA THR A 129 11.69 9.55 2.75
C THR A 129 12.41 8.19 2.67
N PRO A 130 12.96 7.82 1.50
CA PRO A 130 13.79 6.63 1.42
C PRO A 130 15.03 6.66 2.30
N ALA A 131 15.66 7.83 2.45
CA ALA A 131 16.80 8.01 3.33
C ALA A 131 16.44 7.71 4.79
N GLU A 132 15.29 8.19 5.27
CA GLU A 132 14.80 7.87 6.62
C GLU A 132 14.50 6.38 6.77
N ALA A 133 13.85 5.76 5.77
CA ALA A 133 13.56 4.34 5.81
C ALA A 133 14.84 3.48 5.87
N VAL A 134 15.87 3.83 5.08
CA VAL A 134 17.21 3.22 5.18
C VAL A 134 17.83 3.49 6.54
N GLY A 135 17.74 4.71 7.06
CA GLY A 135 18.23 5.07 8.38
C GLY A 135 17.62 4.23 9.50
N ARG A 136 16.36 3.80 9.34
CA ARG A 136 15.67 2.93 10.30
C ARG A 136 16.19 1.50 10.36
N LEU A 137 16.91 1.02 9.34
CA LEU A 137 17.55 -0.31 9.39
C LEU A 137 18.58 -0.44 10.51
N LYS A 138 19.12 0.68 11.01
CA LYS A 138 20.06 0.68 12.13
C LYS A 138 19.42 0.27 13.46
N PHE A 139 18.09 0.23 13.53
CA PHE A 139 17.35 -0.18 14.72
C PHE A 139 16.95 -1.65 14.60
N LEU A 140 17.19 -2.40 15.68
CA LEU A 140 16.98 -3.85 15.75
C LEU A 140 15.55 -4.25 15.36
N LEU A 141 14.54 -3.47 15.76
CA LEU A 141 13.14 -3.74 15.39
C LEU A 141 12.95 -3.76 13.87
N THR A 142 13.47 -2.76 13.14
CA THR A 142 13.29 -2.66 11.69
C THR A 142 14.03 -3.78 10.96
N GLU A 143 15.23 -4.13 11.45
CA GLU A 143 15.99 -5.27 10.92
C GLU A 143 15.23 -6.59 11.10
N ASN A 144 14.70 -6.83 12.29
CA ASN A 144 13.89 -8.00 12.61
C ASN A 144 12.58 -8.04 11.82
N ALA A 145 11.90 -6.91 11.70
CA ALA A 145 10.69 -6.77 10.90
C ALA A 145 10.98 -7.15 9.44
N LEU A 146 12.06 -6.63 8.87
CA LEU A 146 12.47 -6.96 7.51
C LEU A 146 12.84 -8.43 7.34
N ALA A 147 13.52 -9.04 8.31
CA ALA A 147 13.80 -10.48 8.33
C ALA A 147 12.52 -11.33 8.39
N ALA A 148 11.48 -10.84 9.07
CA ALA A 148 10.15 -11.43 9.14
C ALA A 148 9.26 -11.12 7.92
N GLY A 149 9.78 -10.39 6.93
CA GLY A 149 9.04 -10.05 5.71
C GLY A 149 8.10 -8.85 5.86
N TYR A 150 8.39 -7.93 6.77
CA TYR A 150 7.68 -6.65 6.91
C TYR A 150 8.50 -5.49 6.33
N LEU A 151 7.81 -4.57 5.66
CA LEU A 151 8.41 -3.39 5.03
C LEU A 151 7.87 -2.14 5.69
N LEU A 152 8.77 -1.23 6.04
CA LEU A 152 8.41 0.05 6.64
C LEU A 152 7.63 0.91 5.63
N VAL A 153 6.49 1.46 6.05
CA VAL A 153 5.64 2.34 5.22
C VAL A 153 5.40 3.69 5.87
N ALA A 154 5.30 3.74 7.19
CA ALA A 154 5.13 5.00 7.90
C ALA A 154 5.88 5.01 9.22
N LEU A 155 6.41 6.18 9.58
CA LEU A 155 6.98 6.45 10.89
C LEU A 155 5.90 7.03 11.79
N ASP A 156 6.05 6.86 13.09
CA ASP A 156 5.27 7.65 14.02
C ASP A 156 5.65 9.14 13.89
N GLY A 157 4.64 10.01 13.94
CA GLY A 157 4.80 11.46 13.82
C GLY A 157 5.26 12.13 15.13
N SER A 158 5.33 11.37 16.23
CA SER A 158 6.00 11.77 17.47
C SER A 158 7.31 10.98 17.62
N SER A 159 8.34 11.59 18.20
CA SER A 159 9.74 11.13 18.14
C SER A 159 10.05 9.84 18.93
N GLY A 160 9.05 9.04 19.30
CA GLY A 160 9.25 7.88 20.18
C GLY A 160 8.27 6.71 20.03
N ALA A 161 7.35 6.69 19.06
CA ALA A 161 6.44 5.56 18.90
C ALA A 161 6.82 4.59 17.77
N ASP A 162 6.10 3.47 17.77
CA ASP A 162 6.36 2.33 16.91
C ASP A 162 6.07 2.63 15.42
N PRO A 163 6.99 2.26 14.53
CA PRO A 163 6.77 2.35 13.09
C PRO A 163 5.68 1.40 12.58
N TYR A 164 5.21 1.70 11.38
CA TYR A 164 4.12 1.01 10.71
C TYR A 164 4.61 0.31 9.45
N TYR A 165 4.16 -0.92 9.28
CA TYR A 165 4.68 -1.86 8.31
C TYR A 165 3.59 -2.53 7.48
N ILE A 166 3.98 -2.98 6.30
CA ILE A 166 3.18 -3.89 5.48
C ILE A 166 3.90 -5.22 5.31
N GLN A 167 3.15 -6.30 5.09
CA GLN A 167 3.76 -7.58 4.72
C GLN A 167 4.27 -7.56 3.28
N ALA A 168 5.52 -7.96 3.07
CA ALA A 168 6.14 -8.12 1.77
C ALA A 168 5.42 -9.21 0.95
N GLY A 169 5.28 -8.97 -0.35
CA GLY A 169 4.66 -9.94 -1.29
C GLY A 169 3.14 -9.81 -1.46
N GLY A 170 2.50 -8.84 -0.81
CA GLY A 170 1.10 -8.46 -1.09
C GLY A 170 0.98 -7.32 -2.10
N ASP A 171 -0.06 -7.35 -2.93
CA ASP A 171 -0.40 -6.28 -3.88
C ASP A 171 -1.18 -5.12 -3.24
N ASP A 172 -1.89 -5.41 -2.15
CA ASP A 172 -2.55 -4.45 -1.27
C ASP A 172 -2.51 -5.04 0.16
N PRO A 173 -1.30 -5.09 0.76
CA PRO A 173 -1.08 -5.80 2.01
C PRO A 173 -1.73 -5.07 3.20
N PRO A 174 -2.05 -5.79 4.28
CA PRO A 174 -2.50 -5.17 5.53
C PRO A 174 -1.44 -4.22 6.09
N LEU A 175 -1.90 -3.16 6.73
CA LEU A 175 -1.06 -2.27 7.51
C LEU A 175 -1.07 -2.74 8.98
N VAL A 176 0.11 -2.87 9.56
CA VAL A 176 0.31 -3.26 10.95
C VAL A 176 1.25 -2.29 11.65
N ARG A 177 1.15 -2.21 12.97
CA ARG A 177 2.12 -1.55 13.83
C ARG A 177 2.87 -2.64 14.60
N LEU A 178 4.19 -2.55 14.67
CA LEU A 178 5.03 -3.53 15.38
C LEU A 178 5.57 -2.90 16.66
N TYR A 179 5.25 -3.47 17.82
CA TYR A 179 5.62 -2.93 19.12
C TYR A 179 7.12 -3.12 19.42
N HIS A 180 7.79 -2.06 19.88
CA HIS A 180 9.23 -2.03 20.17
C HIS A 180 9.57 -2.52 21.61
N ASP A 181 9.20 -3.74 21.98
CA ASP A 181 9.71 -4.37 23.21
C ASP A 181 10.12 -5.82 22.96
N GLY A 182 11.27 -6.01 22.31
CA GLY A 182 11.85 -7.34 22.16
C GLY A 182 13.07 -7.39 21.25
N GLU A 183 13.97 -8.32 21.54
CA GLU A 183 15.07 -8.68 20.64
C GLU A 183 14.61 -9.48 19.42
N GLN A 184 13.39 -10.02 19.45
CA GLN A 184 12.80 -10.83 18.39
C GLN A 184 11.30 -10.53 18.26
N LEU A 185 10.83 -10.39 17.01
CA LEU A 185 9.42 -10.13 16.71
C LEU A 185 8.55 -11.34 17.08
N GLN A 186 7.63 -11.16 18.02
CA GLN A 186 6.63 -12.13 18.43
C GLN A 186 5.27 -11.83 17.77
N PRO A 187 4.38 -12.82 17.64
CA PRO A 187 3.03 -12.59 17.09
C PRO A 187 2.24 -11.52 17.85
N ASP A 188 2.40 -11.44 19.17
CA ASP A 188 1.69 -10.46 20.02
C ASP A 188 2.20 -9.02 19.82
N ASP A 189 3.37 -8.83 19.19
CA ASP A 189 3.91 -7.51 18.87
C ASP A 189 3.21 -6.88 17.65
N ILE A 190 2.43 -7.67 16.91
CA ILE A 190 1.79 -7.25 15.65
C ILE A 190 0.39 -6.73 15.93
N THR A 191 0.24 -5.41 15.94
CA THR A 191 -1.07 -4.75 16.07
C THR A 191 -1.64 -4.46 14.68
N PRO A 192 -2.81 -5.01 14.31
CA PRO A 192 -3.46 -4.68 13.05
C PRO A 192 -3.96 -3.23 13.06
N VAL A 193 -3.65 -2.49 11.99
CA VAL A 193 -4.03 -1.07 11.82
C VAL A 193 -5.14 -0.94 10.79
N ALA A 194 -4.97 -1.61 9.64
CA ALA A 194 -5.97 -1.66 8.59
C ALA A 194 -5.87 -2.98 7.81
N PRO A 195 -7.00 -3.48 7.26
CA PRO A 195 -7.01 -4.73 6.50
C PRO A 195 -6.23 -4.65 5.18
N SER A 196 -5.99 -3.43 4.68
CA SER A 196 -5.11 -3.19 3.53
C SER A 196 -4.58 -1.75 3.52
N LEU A 197 -3.46 -1.52 2.83
CA LEU A 197 -2.87 -0.19 2.66
C LEU A 197 -3.81 0.76 1.92
N SER A 198 -4.50 0.28 0.88
CA SER A 198 -5.47 1.08 0.15
C SER A 198 -6.68 1.45 1.02
N ALA A 199 -7.16 0.53 1.86
CA ALA A 199 -8.25 0.81 2.80
C ALA A 199 -7.85 1.87 3.81
N PHE A 200 -6.62 1.80 4.33
CA PHE A 200 -6.06 2.80 5.23
C PHE A 200 -5.98 4.19 4.58
N LEU A 201 -5.35 4.31 3.40
CA LEU A 201 -5.15 5.58 2.71
C LEU A 201 -6.46 6.31 2.37
N ARG A 202 -7.55 5.57 2.12
CA ARG A 202 -8.89 6.13 1.87
C ARG A 202 -9.47 6.82 3.09
N VAL A 203 -9.25 6.27 4.28
CA VAL A 203 -9.86 6.77 5.53
C VAL A 203 -8.90 7.58 6.38
N ALA A 204 -7.60 7.60 6.02
CA ALA A 204 -6.59 8.36 6.73
C ALA A 204 -7.02 9.83 6.89
N GLU A 205 -6.92 10.33 8.11
CA GLU A 205 -7.20 11.73 8.41
C GLU A 205 -6.09 12.61 7.86
N VAL A 206 -6.47 13.81 7.45
CA VAL A 206 -5.56 14.84 6.95
C VAL A 206 -5.85 16.10 7.75
N ARG A 207 -4.80 16.77 8.22
CA ARG A 207 -4.90 18.10 8.82
C ARG A 207 -3.88 19.06 8.21
N PRO A 208 -4.13 20.38 8.28
CA PRO A 208 -3.08 21.37 8.13
C PRO A 208 -1.97 21.11 9.17
N LEU A 209 -0.72 21.33 8.78
CA LEU A 209 0.39 21.37 9.73
C LEU A 209 0.12 22.50 10.74
N THR A 210 0.40 22.27 12.01
CA THR A 210 0.47 23.39 12.96
C THR A 210 1.72 24.23 12.67
N ASP A 211 1.72 25.50 13.09
CA ASP A 211 2.89 26.37 12.92
C ASP A 211 4.15 25.75 13.54
N GLU A 212 4.02 25.09 14.69
CA GLU A 212 5.08 24.36 15.38
C GLU A 212 5.60 23.16 14.57
N GLU A 213 4.70 22.40 13.92
CA GLU A 213 5.08 21.28 13.05
C GLU A 213 5.76 21.78 11.76
N ALA A 214 5.31 22.89 11.22
CA ALA A 214 5.93 23.53 10.07
C ALA A 214 7.34 24.05 10.41
N GLU A 215 7.51 24.66 11.58
CA GLU A 215 8.80 25.14 12.08
C GLU A 215 9.79 23.99 12.35
N ALA A 216 9.32 22.89 12.96
CA ALA A 216 10.14 21.69 13.19
C ALA A 216 10.63 21.04 11.87
N LEU A 217 9.80 21.05 10.81
CA LEU A 217 10.20 20.59 9.49
C LEU A 217 11.28 21.50 8.87
N MET A 218 11.14 22.82 9.01
CA MET A 218 12.14 23.78 8.52
C MET A 218 13.50 23.68 9.24
N LEU A 219 13.50 23.30 10.52
CA LEU A 219 14.73 23.10 11.30
C LEU A 219 15.45 21.79 10.92
N ASN A 220 14.73 20.74 10.55
CA ASN A 220 15.34 19.46 10.17
C ASN A 220 15.98 19.46 8.77
N ASP A 221 15.51 20.31 7.85
CA ASP A 221 16.13 20.52 6.53
C ASP A 221 17.38 21.43 6.58
N ALA A 222 17.68 22.04 7.74
CA ALA A 222 18.73 23.04 7.89
C ALA A 222 20.13 22.50 8.27
N GLU A 223 20.32 21.18 8.42
CA GLU A 223 21.64 20.60 8.77
C GLU A 223 22.21 19.68 7.67
N PRO A 224 22.81 20.22 6.60
CA PRO A 224 23.82 19.52 5.83
C PRO A 224 25.18 19.74 6.49
N GLY A 225 25.57 18.84 7.39
CA GLY A 225 26.98 18.56 7.70
C GLY A 225 27.72 19.57 8.58
N ALA A 226 27.55 19.47 9.89
CA ALA A 226 28.64 19.76 10.82
C ALA A 226 29.39 18.46 11.15
N ALA A 227 30.41 18.13 10.36
CA ALA A 227 31.44 17.22 10.85
C ALA A 227 32.10 17.86 12.09
N PRO A 228 32.23 17.18 13.23
CA PRO A 228 33.05 17.69 14.31
C PRO A 228 34.50 17.60 13.87
N ASP A 229 35.04 18.76 13.50
CA ASP A 229 36.46 19.03 13.39
C ASP A 229 37.08 18.69 14.76
N THR A 230 37.63 17.48 14.88
CA THR A 230 38.35 17.06 16.08
C THR A 230 39.81 16.96 15.69
N ALA A 231 40.48 18.10 15.77
CA ALA A 231 41.91 18.18 15.88
C ALA A 231 42.37 17.47 17.16
N ILE A 232 43.20 16.43 17.03
CA ILE A 232 44.40 16.20 17.85
C ILE A 232 45.49 15.62 16.94
#